data_AF-A0A3M1X8K4-F1
#
_entry.id   AF-A0A3M1X8K4-F1
#
_cell.length_a   1.000
_cell.length_b   1.000
_cell.length_c   1.000
_cell.angle_alpha   90.00
_cell.angle_beta   90.00
_cell.angle_gamma   90.00
#
_symmetry.space_group_name_H-M   'P 1'
#
loop_
_entity.id
_entity.type
_entity.pdbx_description
1 polymer ?
#
loop_
_entity_poly.entity_id
_entity_poly.type
_entity_poly.pdbx_seq_one_letter_code
_entity_poly.pdbx_strand_id
1 'polypeptide(L)'
;MYGPAVKSANRLRSYQSASYEAILLDQIQAEGSIQYQFLLAVFEGNAQNPFLILSSEKSNPLAGFDLKDFLGEDEEDDSPAVVPGTTYFFCYFEGDRHVNLGSSPEWADVQKFEKRALALLQEKLGETLQPV
;
A
#
# COMPACT_ATOMS: atom_id res chain seq x y z
N MET A 1 9.49 -9.15 -11.74
CA MET A 1 9.08 -8.74 -10.38
C MET A 1 7.59 -9.00 -10.27
N TYR A 2 7.18 -9.73 -9.25
CA TYR A 2 5.78 -9.80 -8.83
C TYR A 2 5.40 -8.46 -8.17
N GLY A 3 4.31 -7.84 -8.63
CA GLY A 3 3.88 -6.56 -8.10
C GLY A 3 2.47 -6.19 -8.57
N PRO A 4 1.95 -5.04 -8.11
CA PRO A 4 0.66 -4.53 -8.53
C PRO A 4 0.54 -4.44 -10.05
N ALA A 5 -0.47 -5.08 -10.62
CA ALA A 5 -0.81 -4.86 -12.03
C ALA A 5 -1.61 -3.55 -12.12
N VAL A 6 -1.05 -2.52 -12.76
CA VAL A 6 -1.60 -1.16 -12.80
C VAL A 6 -1.87 -0.76 -14.26
N LYS A 7 -3.12 -0.39 -14.57
CA LYS A 7 -3.51 0.18 -15.88
C LYS A 7 -3.08 1.63 -16.02
N SER A 8 -3.37 2.40 -14.98
CA SER A 8 -3.14 3.83 -14.93
C SER A 8 -2.99 4.29 -13.48
N ALA A 9 -2.26 5.39 -13.30
CA ALA A 9 -2.12 6.08 -12.02
C ALA A 9 -1.72 7.54 -12.30
N ASN A 10 -1.94 8.42 -11.33
CA ASN A 10 -1.44 9.78 -11.34
C ASN A 10 -0.10 9.86 -10.59
N ARG A 11 0.85 10.63 -11.12
CA ARG A 11 2.13 10.90 -10.45
C ARG A 11 1.95 12.06 -9.50
N LEU A 12 2.09 11.80 -8.20
CA LEU A 12 1.91 12.81 -7.16
C LEU A 12 3.21 13.52 -6.82
N ARG A 13 4.28 12.76 -6.55
CA ARG A 13 5.60 13.26 -6.15
C ARG A 13 6.72 12.36 -6.62
N SER A 14 7.93 12.89 -6.60
CA SER A 14 9.15 12.19 -7.00
C SER A 14 10.22 12.42 -5.97
N TYR A 15 11.09 11.43 -5.78
CA TYR A 15 12.22 11.49 -4.89
C TYR A 15 13.44 10.91 -5.56
N GLN A 16 14.62 11.38 -5.18
CA GLN A 16 15.88 10.91 -5.72
C GLN A 16 16.95 10.81 -4.64
N SER A 17 17.88 9.88 -4.82
CA SER A 17 19.14 9.79 -4.10
C SER A 17 20.28 9.60 -5.11
N ALA A 18 21.47 9.21 -4.64
CA ALA A 18 22.60 8.96 -5.55
C ALA A 18 22.33 7.77 -6.48
N SER A 19 21.66 6.73 -5.96
CA SER A 19 21.45 5.47 -6.68
C SER A 19 20.00 5.19 -7.06
N TYR A 20 19.03 5.92 -6.50
CA TYR A 20 17.61 5.57 -6.61
C TYR A 20 16.72 6.73 -7.04
N GLU A 21 15.69 6.42 -7.81
CA GLU A 21 14.53 7.28 -8.03
C GLU A 21 13.29 6.59 -7.44
N ALA A 22 12.43 7.35 -6.78
CA ALA A 22 11.13 6.86 -6.34
C ALA A 22 10.01 7.77 -6.83
N ILE A 23 8.89 7.17 -7.22
CA ILE A 23 7.73 7.88 -7.73
C ILE A 23 6.51 7.50 -6.87
N LEU A 24 5.92 8.49 -6.21
CA LEU A 24 4.69 8.33 -5.45
C LEU A 24 3.50 8.51 -6.40
N LEU A 25 2.61 7.53 -6.39
CA LEU A 25 1.46 7.41 -7.26
C LEU A 25 0.16 7.37 -6.45
N ASP A 26 -0.88 8.01 -6.97
CA ASP A 26 -2.25 7.95 -6.48
C ASP A 26 -3.25 7.74 -7.64
N GLN A 27 -4.55 7.77 -7.36
CA GLN A 27 -5.61 7.53 -8.35
C GLN A 27 -5.37 6.25 -9.19
N ILE A 28 -4.96 5.18 -8.50
CA ILE A 28 -4.51 3.94 -9.13
C ILE A 28 -5.70 3.14 -9.65
N GLN A 29 -5.63 2.75 -10.92
CA GLN A 29 -6.52 1.77 -11.54
C GLN A 29 -5.78 0.44 -11.65
N ALA A 30 -6.08 -0.50 -10.74
CA ALA A 30 -5.46 -1.82 -10.73
C ALA A 30 -6.14 -2.80 -11.71
N GLU A 31 -5.37 -3.72 -12.27
CA GLU A 31 -5.84 -4.92 -12.95
C GLU A 31 -5.94 -6.07 -11.94
N GLY A 32 -7.06 -6.17 -11.23
CA GLY A 32 -7.28 -7.27 -10.30
C GLY A 32 -8.31 -6.98 -9.22
N SER A 33 -8.46 -7.95 -8.32
CA SER A 33 -9.31 -7.83 -7.13
C SER A 33 -8.70 -6.96 -6.04
N ILE A 34 -7.37 -6.83 -6.02
CA ILE A 34 -6.64 -6.00 -5.08
C ILE A 34 -6.65 -4.55 -5.58
N GLN A 35 -7.02 -3.63 -4.69
CA GLN A 35 -7.08 -2.21 -4.99
C GLN A 35 -6.06 -1.45 -4.13
N TYR A 36 -5.50 -0.38 -4.67
CA TYR A 36 -4.46 0.38 -4.00
C TYR A 36 -4.87 1.83 -3.83
N GLN A 37 -4.54 2.41 -2.69
CA GLN A 37 -4.72 3.83 -2.43
C GLN A 37 -3.50 4.63 -2.90
N PHE A 38 -2.31 4.13 -2.59
CA PHE A 38 -1.03 4.72 -2.97
C PHE A 38 -0.02 3.64 -3.34
N LEU A 39 0.90 3.97 -4.25
CA LEU A 39 2.08 3.17 -4.55
C LEU A 39 3.32 4.07 -4.56
N LEU A 40 4.41 3.61 -3.96
CA LEU A 40 5.73 4.21 -4.11
C LEU A 40 6.61 3.23 -4.87
N ALA A 41 6.80 3.48 -6.17
CA ALA A 41 7.63 2.66 -7.05
C ALA A 41 9.07 3.16 -7.01
N VAL A 42 10.03 2.26 -6.76
CA VAL A 42 11.45 2.60 -6.61
C VAL A 42 12.28 1.92 -7.69
N PHE A 43 13.11 2.71 -8.35
CA PHE A 43 13.97 2.36 -9.46
C PHE A 43 15.43 2.52 -9.03
N GLU A 44 16.28 1.61 -9.50
CA GLU A 44 17.73 1.67 -9.30
C GLU A 44 18.39 2.21 -10.57
N GLY A 45 19.16 3.28 -10.44
CA GLY A 45 19.80 3.98 -11.56
C GLY A 45 18.79 4.36 -12.65
N ASN A 46 19.06 3.92 -13.89
CA ASN A 46 18.21 4.19 -15.05
C ASN A 46 17.31 2.99 -15.42
N ALA A 47 16.97 2.14 -14.45
CA ALA A 47 16.12 0.97 -14.69
C ALA A 47 14.71 1.39 -15.17
N GLN A 48 14.18 0.69 -16.17
CA GLN A 48 12.82 0.91 -16.66
C GLN A 48 11.75 0.28 -15.76
N ASN A 49 12.12 -0.72 -14.97
CA ASN A 49 11.22 -1.43 -14.09
C ASN A 49 11.58 -1.13 -12.63
N PRO A 50 10.60 -0.97 -11.74
CA PRO A 50 10.89 -0.84 -10.32
C PRO A 50 11.47 -2.16 -9.79
N PHE A 51 12.37 -2.07 -8.82
CA PHE A 51 12.89 -3.24 -8.10
C PHE A 51 12.22 -3.43 -6.74
N LEU A 52 11.59 -2.37 -6.22
CA LEU A 52 10.84 -2.32 -4.97
C LEU A 52 9.59 -1.47 -5.16
N ILE A 53 8.45 -1.95 -4.69
CA ILE A 53 7.19 -1.19 -4.67
C ILE A 53 6.64 -1.24 -3.25
N LEU A 54 6.33 -0.09 -2.66
CA LEU A 54 5.56 -0.01 -1.42
C LEU A 54 4.12 0.36 -1.75
N SER A 55 3.17 -0.22 -1.03
CA SER A 55 1.74 -0.02 -1.31
C SER A 55 0.93 0.25 -0.06
N SER A 56 -0.10 1.09 -0.23
CA SER A 56 -1.26 1.11 0.63
C SER A 56 -2.37 0.31 -0.05
N GLU A 57 -2.50 -0.95 0.34
CA GLU A 57 -3.50 -1.89 -0.20
C GLU A 57 -4.83 -1.70 0.53
N LYS A 58 -5.92 -1.53 -0.22
CA LYS A 58 -7.27 -1.38 0.34
C LYS A 58 -7.76 -2.75 0.79
N SER A 59 -8.16 -2.89 2.05
CA SER A 59 -8.95 -4.04 2.47
C SER A 59 -10.27 -3.99 1.71
N ASN A 60 -10.69 -5.12 1.12
CA ASN A 60 -12.04 -5.22 0.59
C ASN A 60 -13.02 -5.49 1.75
N PRO A 61 -13.89 -4.53 2.13
CA PRO A 61 -14.83 -4.73 3.23
C PRO A 61 -15.84 -5.86 2.94
N LEU A 62 -16.06 -6.20 1.67
CA LEU A 62 -16.90 -7.35 1.29
C LEU A 62 -16.21 -8.71 1.44
N ALA A 63 -14.89 -8.75 1.63
CA ALA A 63 -14.18 -10.00 1.88
C ALA A 63 -14.40 -10.56 3.29
N GLY A 64 -15.04 -9.78 4.18
CA GLY A 64 -15.40 -10.16 5.55
C GLY A 64 -16.90 -10.25 5.81
N PHE A 65 -17.77 -10.19 4.79
CA PHE A 65 -19.18 -10.49 4.97
C PHE A 65 -19.34 -12.00 5.24
N ASP A 66 -19.35 -12.36 6.52
CA ASP A 66 -19.70 -13.71 6.93
C ASP A 66 -21.21 -13.87 6.75
N LEU A 67 -21.65 -14.93 6.07
CA LEU A 67 -23.07 -15.24 5.83
C LEU A 67 -23.87 -15.37 7.15
N LYS A 68 -23.17 -15.51 8.28
CA LYS A 68 -23.71 -15.54 9.64
C LYS A 68 -24.39 -14.23 10.05
N ASP A 69 -23.90 -13.07 9.58
CA ASP A 69 -24.51 -11.77 9.87
C ASP A 69 -25.93 -11.64 9.27
N PHE A 70 -26.28 -12.49 8.30
CA PHE A 70 -27.60 -12.56 7.68
C PHE A 70 -28.47 -13.70 8.23
N LEU A 71 -27.89 -14.67 8.95
CA LEU A 71 -28.59 -15.85 9.45
C LEU A 71 -29.05 -15.73 10.91
N GLY A 72 -28.70 -14.65 11.61
CA GLY A 72 -29.30 -14.29 12.90
C GLY A 72 -29.17 -15.40 13.94
N GLU A 73 -27.96 -15.60 14.46
CA GLU A 73 -27.79 -16.30 15.72
C GLU A 73 -27.47 -15.25 16.79
N ASP A 74 -28.48 -14.99 17.62
CA ASP A 74 -28.45 -14.05 18.74
C ASP A 74 -27.41 -14.50 19.78
N GLU A 75 -26.23 -13.89 19.80
CA GLU A 75 -25.41 -13.81 21.00
C GLU A 75 -25.18 -12.33 21.33
N GLU A 76 -25.80 -11.87 22.43
CA GLU A 76 -25.61 -10.55 23.01
C GLU A 76 -24.15 -10.40 23.51
N ASP A 77 -23.26 -9.95 22.64
CA ASP A 77 -21.96 -9.39 23.03
C ASP A 77 -22.06 -7.86 22.92
N ASP A 78 -22.19 -7.19 24.07
CA ASP A 78 -22.32 -5.74 24.24
C ASP A 78 -20.96 -5.00 24.02
N SER A 79 -20.01 -5.68 23.40
CA SER A 79 -18.79 -5.09 22.87
C SER A 79 -19.13 -4.20 21.68
N PRO A 80 -18.61 -2.96 21.58
CA PRO A 80 -18.93 -2.09 20.45
C PRO A 80 -18.53 -2.78 19.16
N ALA A 81 -19.53 -3.16 18.36
CA ALA A 81 -19.35 -3.71 17.03
C ALA A 81 -18.41 -2.76 16.28
N VAL A 82 -17.19 -3.23 15.99
CA VAL A 82 -16.25 -2.49 15.13
C VAL A 82 -16.94 -2.40 13.78
N VAL A 83 -17.57 -1.27 13.51
CA VAL A 83 -18.10 -0.95 12.19
C VAL A 83 -16.92 -1.18 11.22
N PRO A 84 -17.04 -2.06 10.20
CA PRO A 84 -15.92 -2.33 9.31
C PRO A 84 -15.63 -1.09 8.46
N GLY A 85 -14.83 -0.18 9.02
CA GLY A 85 -14.20 0.88 8.27
C GLY A 85 -13.14 0.26 7.37
N THR A 86 -13.03 0.74 6.13
CA THR A 86 -11.96 0.35 5.22
C THR A 86 -10.62 0.44 5.95
N THR A 87 -9.97 -0.70 6.18
CA THR A 87 -8.60 -0.73 6.67
C THR A 87 -7.66 -0.78 5.46
N TYR A 88 -6.43 -0.37 5.66
CA TYR A 88 -5.43 -0.35 4.61
C TYR A 88 -4.24 -1.17 5.12
N PHE A 89 -3.59 -1.92 4.24
CA PHE A 89 -2.39 -2.68 4.55
C PHE A 89 -1.18 -1.95 3.98
N PHE A 90 -0.15 -1.76 4.81
CA PHE A 90 1.14 -1.27 4.35
C PHE A 90 1.98 -2.47 3.92
N CYS A 91 2.17 -2.62 2.60
CA CYS A 91 2.89 -3.75 2.04
C CYS A 91 4.10 -3.30 1.22
N TYR A 92 5.02 -4.23 0.96
CA TYR A 92 6.01 -4.06 -0.11
C TYR A 92 6.15 -5.31 -0.97
N PHE A 93 6.59 -5.06 -2.20
CA PHE A 93 6.90 -6.05 -3.21
C PHE A 93 8.38 -5.96 -3.56
N GLU A 94 9.11 -7.07 -3.50
CA GLU A 94 10.57 -7.12 -3.75
C GLU A 94 10.93 -8.48 -4.37
N GLY A 95 11.29 -8.48 -5.66
CA GLY A 95 11.43 -9.71 -6.43
C GLY A 95 10.09 -10.43 -6.61
N ASP A 96 9.94 -11.61 -6.00
CA ASP A 96 8.71 -12.42 -6.01
C ASP A 96 7.99 -12.41 -4.65
N ARG A 97 8.42 -11.55 -3.72
CA ARG A 97 7.84 -11.46 -2.37
C ARG A 97 6.78 -10.38 -2.30
N HIS A 98 5.71 -10.66 -1.56
CA HIS A 98 4.73 -9.69 -1.08
C HIS A 98 4.68 -9.77 0.44
N VAL A 99 5.04 -8.68 1.12
CA VAL A 99 5.17 -8.65 2.57
C VAL A 99 4.23 -7.59 3.13
N ASN A 100 3.33 -8.02 4.01
CA ASN A 100 2.43 -7.16 4.77
C ASN A 100 3.11 -6.74 6.09
N LEU A 101 3.21 -5.44 6.33
CA LEU A 101 3.85 -4.84 7.51
C LEU A 101 2.84 -4.32 8.54
N GLY A 102 1.57 -4.67 8.38
CA GLY A 102 0.48 -4.32 9.29
C GLY A 102 -0.63 -3.52 8.62
N SER A 103 -1.81 -3.56 9.24
CA SER A 103 -2.98 -2.78 8.85
C SER A 103 -3.16 -1.55 9.73
N SER A 104 -3.58 -0.46 9.12
CA SER A 104 -3.98 0.76 9.83
C SER A 104 -4.84 1.63 8.90
N PRO A 105 -5.90 2.28 9.42
CA PRO A 105 -6.63 3.30 8.65
C PRO A 105 -5.72 4.48 8.25
N GLU A 106 -4.59 4.67 8.96
CA GLU A 106 -3.64 5.73 8.65
C GLU A 106 -2.96 5.59 7.29
N TRP A 107 -2.91 4.39 6.70
CA TRP A 107 -2.34 4.21 5.37
C TRP A 107 -3.26 4.75 4.26
N ALA A 108 -4.46 5.23 4.60
CA ALA A 108 -5.30 6.05 3.73
C ALA A 108 -4.80 7.50 3.59
N ASP A 109 -3.97 7.97 4.52
CA ASP A 109 -3.43 9.32 4.53
C ASP A 109 -2.09 9.36 3.80
N VAL A 110 -2.00 10.20 2.77
CA VAL A 110 -0.81 10.28 1.92
C VAL A 110 0.44 10.70 2.68
N GLN A 111 0.32 11.62 3.65
CA GLN A 111 1.48 12.11 4.40
C GLN A 111 2.01 11.04 5.35
N LYS A 112 1.10 10.29 6.00
CA LYS A 112 1.48 9.20 6.90
C LYS A 112 2.09 8.03 6.13
N PHE A 113 1.46 7.63 5.02
CA PHE A 113 1.98 6.60 4.13
C PHE A 113 3.37 6.96 3.59
N GLU A 114 3.50 8.16 3.00
CA GLU A 114 4.75 8.64 2.41
C GLU A 114 5.88 8.70 3.44
N LYS A 115 5.62 9.28 4.61
CA LYS A 115 6.61 9.36 5.69
C LYS A 115 7.10 7.96 6.10
N ARG A 116 6.19 7.00 6.28
CA ARG A 116 6.58 5.63 6.64
C ARG A 116 7.31 4.92 5.51
N ALA A 117 6.87 5.12 4.27
CA ALA A 117 7.50 4.54 3.08
C ALA A 117 8.94 5.03 2.90
N LEU A 118 9.17 6.34 3.00
CA LEU A 118 10.52 6.92 2.91
C LEU A 118 11.42 6.45 4.06
N ALA A 119 10.90 6.35 5.27
CA ALA A 119 11.65 5.80 6.41
C ALA A 119 12.08 4.33 6.14
N LEU A 120 11.17 3.50 5.63
CA LEU A 120 11.48 2.11 5.29
C LEU A 120 12.49 2.02 4.13
N LEU A 121 12.41 2.92 3.14
CA LEU A 121 13.41 2.99 2.08
C LEU A 121 14.78 3.37 2.61
N GLN A 122 14.87 4.34 3.52
CA GLN A 122 16.12 4.70 4.17
C GLN A 122 16.71 3.51 4.94
N GLU A 123 15.89 2.79 5.71
CA GLU A 123 16.29 1.58 6.43
C GLU A 123 16.80 0.48 5.49
N LYS A 124 16.13 0.28 4.34
CA LYS A 124 16.45 -0.79 3.38
C LYS A 124 17.63 -0.49 2.48
N LEU A 125 17.74 0.76 2.01
CA LEU A 125 18.68 1.15 0.96
C LEU A 125 19.93 1.82 1.53
N GLY A 126 19.89 2.28 2.79
CA GLY A 126 20.98 3.05 3.39
C GLY A 126 21.14 4.46 2.82
N GLU A 127 20.21 4.89 1.95
CA GLU A 127 20.20 6.20 1.31
C GLU A 127 18.91 6.95 1.64
N THR A 128 19.03 8.25 1.90
CA THR A 128 17.87 9.12 2.08
C THR A 128 17.44 9.68 0.73
N LEU A 129 16.22 9.33 0.29
CA LEU A 129 15.64 9.96 -0.90
C LEU A 129 15.08 11.35 -0.54
N GLN A 130 15.37 12.33 -1.39
CA GLN A 130 14.93 13.72 -1.25
C GLN A 130 13.93 14.08 -2.35
N PRO A 131 12.94 14.95 -2.08
CA PRO A 131 11.98 15.38 -3.09
C PRO A 131 12.66 16.16 -4.22
N VAL A 132 12.14 16.02 -5.45
CA VAL A 132 12.62 16.73 -6.66
C VAL A 132 11.50 17.39 -7.44
#